data_AF-A0A210VYQ4-F1
#
_entry.id   AF-A0A210VYQ4-F1
#
_cell.length_a   1.000
_cell.length_b   1.000
_cell.length_c   1.000
_cell.angle_alpha   90.00
_cell.angle_beta   90.00
_cell.angle_gamma   90.00
#
_symmetry.space_group_name_H-M   'P 1'
#
loop_
_entity.id
_entity.type
_entity.pdbx_description
1 polymer ?
#
loop_
_entity_poly.entity_id
_entity_poly.type
_entity_poly.pdbx_seq_one_letter_code
_entity_poly.pdbx_strand_id
1 'polypeptide(L)'
;MENTAQIHLVIKGIPHGLLTPKEFIETKFGKEMAANLSSNGDKPEENLIPFLVAYQYMDLKAQLMALGKHEEPSTPEGEEALRDLAVQNVSESFQEIVQGLGSEGMSVILSAVTQQQVRVILS
;
A
#
# COMPACT_ATOMS: atom_id res chain seq x y z
N MET A 1 5.73 -19.93 32.67
CA MET A 1 6.16 -19.85 31.26
C MET A 1 4.89 -19.59 30.46
N GLU A 2 4.57 -18.33 30.23
CA GLU A 2 3.43 -17.96 29.40
C GLU A 2 3.79 -18.22 27.95
N ASN A 3 3.06 -19.13 27.34
CA ASN A 3 3.15 -19.44 25.93
C ASN A 3 2.44 -18.29 25.19
N THR A 4 3.16 -17.21 24.92
CA THR A 4 2.71 -16.16 24.00
C THR A 4 2.64 -16.80 22.62
N ALA A 5 1.47 -17.33 22.30
CA ALA A 5 1.11 -17.70 20.95
C ALA A 5 1.32 -16.47 20.08
N GLN A 6 2.48 -16.41 19.41
CA GLN A 6 2.68 -15.53 18.28
C GLN A 6 1.60 -15.93 17.28
N ILE A 7 0.49 -15.21 17.28
CA ILE A 7 -0.49 -15.27 16.21
C ILE A 7 0.28 -14.77 15.00
N HIS A 8 0.88 -15.70 14.26
CA HIS A 8 1.53 -15.45 12.99
C HIS A 8 0.39 -15.06 12.04
N LEU A 9 0.01 -13.79 12.10
CA LEU A 9 -0.86 -13.14 11.15
C LEU A 9 -0.08 -13.13 9.86
N VAL A 10 -0.32 -14.12 9.00
CA VAL A 10 0.23 -14.15 7.64
C VAL A 10 -0.53 -13.09 6.84
N ILE A 11 -0.24 -11.83 7.11
CA ILE A 11 -0.75 -10.69 6.34
C ILE A 11 0.15 -10.62 5.12
N LYS A 12 -0.44 -10.92 3.96
CA LYS A 12 0.33 -10.91 2.71
C LYS A 12 0.56 -9.45 2.30
N GLY A 13 1.80 -9.14 1.93
CA GLY A 13 2.12 -7.93 1.19
C GLY A 13 1.44 -7.93 -0.18
N ILE A 14 1.40 -6.78 -0.84
CA ILE A 14 0.90 -6.71 -2.23
C ILE A 14 1.83 -7.61 -3.08
N PRO A 15 1.33 -8.55 -3.91
CA PRO A 15 0.04 -8.58 -4.59
C PRO A 15 -0.81 -9.85 -4.34
N HIS A 16 -1.87 -9.69 -3.55
CA HIS A 16 -3.25 -10.25 -3.63
C HIS A 16 -4.07 -9.60 -2.49
N GLY A 17 -3.84 -8.30 -2.28
CA GLY A 17 -4.50 -7.53 -1.23
C GLY A 17 -6.01 -7.48 -1.42
N LEU A 18 -6.73 -7.03 -0.40
CA LEU A 18 -8.17 -6.81 -0.48
C LEU A 18 -8.53 -5.61 -1.36
N LEU A 19 -7.61 -4.65 -1.51
CA LEU A 19 -7.79 -3.48 -2.36
C LEU A 19 -6.94 -3.63 -3.62
N THR A 20 -7.48 -3.32 -4.79
CA THR A 20 -6.71 -3.04 -6.01
C THR A 20 -6.14 -1.61 -5.98
N PRO A 21 -5.11 -1.28 -6.79
CA PRO A 21 -4.61 0.10 -6.88
C PRO A 21 -5.70 1.10 -7.26
N LYS A 22 -6.66 0.69 -8.10
CA LYS A 22 -7.79 1.52 -8.52
C LYS A 22 -8.74 1.81 -7.36
N GLU A 23 -9.12 0.78 -6.60
CA GLU A 23 -9.98 0.97 -5.43
C GLU A 23 -9.30 1.82 -4.36
N PHE A 24 -7.98 1.65 -4.16
CA PHE A 24 -7.21 2.48 -3.26
C PHE A 24 -7.27 3.97 -3.63
N ILE A 25 -7.01 4.34 -4.89
CA ILE A 25 -7.07 5.75 -5.32
C ILE A 25 -8.49 6.33 -5.35
N GLU A 26 -9.53 5.50 -5.24
CA GLU A 26 -10.91 5.96 -5.12
C GLU A 26 -11.27 6.33 -3.67
N THR A 27 -10.53 5.81 -2.67
CA THR A 27 -10.68 6.17 -1.27
C THR A 27 -10.30 7.63 -1.01
N LYS A 28 -10.85 8.24 0.06
CA LYS A 28 -10.49 9.61 0.47
C LYS A 28 -8.98 9.73 0.73
N PHE A 29 -8.43 8.78 1.49
CA PHE A 29 -7.01 8.74 1.81
C PHE A 29 -6.12 8.58 0.57
N GLY A 30 -6.46 7.65 -0.33
CA GLY A 30 -5.71 7.44 -1.57
C GLY A 30 -5.73 8.65 -2.49
N LYS A 31 -6.86 9.37 -2.59
CA LYS A 31 -6.96 10.64 -3.34
C LYS A 31 -6.06 11.72 -2.76
N GLU A 32 -6.12 11.92 -1.45
CA GLU A 32 -5.30 12.92 -0.75
C GLU A 32 -3.80 12.59 -0.91
N MET A 33 -3.43 11.31 -0.77
CA MET A 33 -2.06 10.85 -0.97
C MET A 33 -1.56 11.09 -2.41
N ALA A 34 -2.34 10.67 -3.42
CA ALA A 34 -1.98 10.86 -4.82
C ALA A 34 -1.83 12.35 -5.16
N ALA A 35 -2.73 13.20 -4.67
CA ALA A 35 -2.63 14.64 -4.83
C ALA A 35 -1.36 15.20 -4.20
N ASN A 36 -1.05 14.83 -2.95
CA ASN A 36 0.14 15.29 -2.24
C ASN A 36 1.42 14.89 -2.99
N LEU A 37 1.56 13.62 -3.38
CA LEU A 37 2.71 13.11 -4.12
C LEU A 37 2.89 13.84 -5.46
N SER A 38 1.80 14.07 -6.19
CA SER A 38 1.87 14.79 -7.47
C SER A 38 2.26 16.27 -7.33
N SER A 39 1.98 16.88 -6.17
CA SER A 39 2.24 18.31 -5.92
C SER A 39 3.67 18.60 -5.47
N ASN A 40 4.43 17.58 -5.07
CA ASN A 40 5.77 17.76 -4.51
C ASN A 40 6.86 18.07 -5.56
N GLY A 41 6.53 18.00 -6.87
CA GLY A 41 7.49 18.24 -7.94
C GLY A 41 8.56 17.14 -8.11
N ASP A 42 8.45 16.07 -7.33
CA ASP A 42 9.27 14.87 -7.41
C ASP A 42 9.00 14.12 -8.71
N LYS A 43 9.99 13.36 -9.17
CA LYS A 43 9.81 12.52 -10.35
C LYS A 43 8.77 11.43 -10.07
N PRO A 44 8.00 10.99 -11.07
CA PRO A 44 7.01 9.92 -10.91
C PRO A 44 7.57 8.65 -10.24
N GLU A 45 8.83 8.33 -10.53
CA GLU A 45 9.53 7.18 -9.96
C GLU A 45 9.88 7.37 -8.47
N GLU A 46 10.15 8.60 -8.04
CA GLU A 46 10.44 8.96 -6.65
C GLU A 46 9.17 8.86 -5.78
N ASN A 47 8.00 9.07 -6.39
CA ASN A 47 6.69 8.92 -5.75
C ASN A 47 6.19 7.47 -5.63
N LEU A 48 6.83 6.52 -6.30
CA LEU A 48 6.36 5.14 -6.35
C LEU A 48 6.42 4.45 -4.99
N ILE A 49 7.57 4.53 -4.30
CA ILE A 49 7.75 3.92 -2.98
C ILE A 49 6.75 4.48 -1.95
N PRO A 50 6.64 5.81 -1.73
CA PRO A 50 5.69 6.33 -0.75
C PRO A 50 4.23 6.02 -1.12
N PHE A 51 3.89 5.94 -2.42
CA PHE A 51 2.58 5.46 -2.85
C PHE A 51 2.34 4.01 -2.44
N LEU A 52 3.28 3.11 -2.73
CA LEU A 52 3.17 1.69 -2.39
C LEU A 52 3.07 1.46 -0.88
N VAL A 53 3.79 2.25 -0.07
CA VAL A 53 3.68 2.20 1.39
C VAL A 53 2.29 2.61 1.86
N ALA A 54 1.74 3.71 1.34
CA ALA A 54 0.40 4.17 1.70
C ALA A 54 -0.69 3.16 1.27
N TYR A 55 -0.51 2.55 0.10
CA TYR A 55 -1.38 1.49 -0.39
C TYR A 55 -1.29 0.23 0.48
N GLN A 56 -0.08 -0.24 0.79
CA GLN A 56 0.15 -1.38 1.67
C GLN A 56 -0.46 -1.13 3.06
N TYR A 57 -0.29 0.06 3.63
CA TYR A 57 -0.89 0.42 4.92
C TYR A 57 -2.42 0.26 4.91
N MET A 58 -3.09 0.81 3.89
CA MET A 58 -4.54 0.69 3.78
C MET A 58 -5.00 -0.75 3.57
N ASP A 59 -4.23 -1.53 2.81
CA ASP A 59 -4.53 -2.94 2.59
C ASP A 59 -4.36 -3.78 3.87
N LEU A 60 -3.29 -3.58 4.64
CA LEU A 60 -3.09 -4.20 5.96
C LEU A 60 -4.27 -3.87 6.90
N LYS A 61 -4.67 -2.59 6.93
CA LYS A 61 -5.80 -2.12 7.75
C LYS A 61 -7.11 -2.81 7.33
N ALA A 62 -7.38 -2.91 6.03
CA ALA A 62 -8.54 -3.62 5.50
C ALA A 62 -8.51 -5.12 5.85
N GLN A 63 -7.35 -5.77 5.74
CA GLN A 63 -7.18 -7.19 6.10
C GLN A 63 -7.47 -7.43 7.59
N LEU A 64 -6.97 -6.59 8.49
CA LEU A 64 -7.27 -6.69 9.92
C LEU A 64 -8.76 -6.49 10.23
N MET A 65 -9.40 -5.52 9.58
CA MET A 65 -10.84 -5.29 9.73
C MET A 65 -11.66 -6.49 9.24
N ALA A 66 -11.28 -7.11 8.11
CA ALA A 66 -11.93 -8.30 7.59
C ALA A 66 -11.79 -9.52 8.51
N LEU A 67 -10.72 -9.57 9.32
CA LEU A 67 -10.49 -10.59 10.34
C LEU A 67 -11.20 -10.30 11.68
N GLY A 68 -11.98 -9.23 11.76
CA GLY A 68 -12.67 -8.82 12.99
C GLY A 68 -11.75 -8.17 14.03
N LYS A 69 -10.48 -7.90 13.69
CA LYS A 69 -9.49 -7.28 14.58
C LYS A 69 -9.59 -5.76 14.52
N HIS A 70 -10.75 -5.22 14.90
CA HIS A 70 -11.04 -3.79 14.77
C HIS A 70 -10.29 -2.92 15.80
N GLU A 71 -9.91 -3.48 16.95
CA GLU A 71 -9.25 -2.73 18.02
C GLU A 71 -7.77 -2.42 17.70
N GLU A 72 -7.08 -3.34 17.03
CA GLU A 72 -5.66 -3.20 16.66
C GLU A 72 -5.38 -1.96 15.77
N PRO A 73 -6.08 -1.71 14.65
CA PRO A 73 -5.85 -0.52 13.82
C PRO A 73 -6.50 0.77 14.35
N SER A 74 -7.14 0.73 15.53
CA SER A 74 -7.91 1.86 16.08
C SER A 74 -7.19 2.61 17.21
N THR A 75 -6.02 2.15 17.63
CA THR A 75 -5.15 2.86 18.58
C THR A 75 -3.98 3.56 17.85
N PRO A 76 -3.41 4.64 18.41
CA PRO A 76 -2.22 5.28 17.84
C PRO A 76 -1.06 4.31 17.64
N GLU A 77 -0.80 3.44 18.62
CA GLU A 77 0.29 2.47 18.59
C GLU A 77 0.09 1.41 17.50
N GLY A 78 -1.16 0.98 17.29
CA GLY A 78 -1.49 0.04 16.24
C GLY A 78 -1.43 0.66 14.84
N GLU A 79 -1.81 1.94 14.70
CA GLU A 79 -1.60 2.66 13.45
C GLU A 79 -0.11 2.85 13.12
N GLU A 80 0.74 3.12 14.13
CA GLU A 80 2.19 3.19 13.97
C GLU A 80 2.78 1.84 13.55
N ALA A 81 2.43 0.76 14.26
CA ALA A 81 2.88 -0.59 13.93
C ALA A 81 2.48 -1.02 12.50
N LEU A 82 1.30 -0.62 12.04
CA LEU A 82 0.85 -0.90 10.67
C LEU A 82 1.61 -0.10 9.61
N ARG A 83 1.98 1.15 9.92
CA ARG A 83 2.83 1.95 9.03
C ARG A 83 4.23 1.35 8.93
N ASP A 84 4.83 0.97 10.05
CA ASP A 84 6.15 0.35 10.08
C ASP A 84 6.17 -0.97 9.30
N LEU A 85 5.15 -1.81 9.49
CA LEU A 85 5.00 -3.05 8.74
C LEU A 85 4.80 -2.79 7.23
N ALA A 86 4.06 -1.75 6.86
CA ALA A 86 3.89 -1.37 5.47
C ALA A 86 5.22 -0.93 4.83
N VAL A 87 6.00 -0.12 5.53
CA VAL A 87 7.35 0.32 5.09
C VAL A 87 8.27 -0.89 4.94
N GLN A 88 8.29 -1.78 5.94
CA GLN A 88 9.11 -2.98 5.92
C GLN A 88 8.75 -3.88 4.73
N ASN A 89 7.47 -4.20 4.54
CA ASN A 89 7.01 -5.07 3.45
C ASN A 89 7.37 -4.50 2.08
N VAL A 90 7.12 -3.20 1.87
CA VAL A 90 7.46 -2.55 0.59
C VAL A 90 8.96 -2.54 0.36
N SER A 91 9.76 -2.28 1.40
CA SER A 91 11.22 -2.25 1.27
C SER A 91 11.82 -3.61 0.97
N GLU A 92 11.32 -4.66 1.62
CA GLU A 92 11.83 -6.03 1.47
C GLU A 92 11.33 -6.70 0.18
N SER A 93 10.11 -6.39 -0.27
CA SER A 93 9.43 -7.08 -1.38
C SER A 93 9.17 -6.18 -2.59
N PHE A 94 9.84 -5.03 -2.71
CA PHE A 94 9.56 -4.02 -3.75
C PHE A 94 9.48 -4.62 -5.16
N GLN A 95 10.47 -5.43 -5.55
CA GLN A 95 10.52 -6.01 -6.89
C GLN A 95 9.35 -6.98 -7.15
N GLU A 96 9.01 -7.80 -6.14
CA GLU A 96 7.90 -8.75 -6.22
C GLU A 96 6.54 -8.03 -6.30
N ILE A 97 6.37 -6.95 -5.52
CA ILE A 97 5.20 -6.06 -5.56
C ILE A 97 5.04 -5.49 -6.98
N VAL A 98 6.10 -4.89 -7.53
CA VAL A 98 6.05 -4.27 -8.86
C VAL A 98 5.75 -5.31 -9.94
N GLN A 99 6.38 -6.48 -9.86
CA GLN A 99 6.13 -7.57 -10.81
C GLN A 99 4.69 -8.07 -10.74
N GLY A 100 4.14 -8.30 -9.54
CA GLY A 100 2.80 -8.84 -9.41
C GLY A 100 1.68 -7.81 -9.58
N LEU A 101 1.96 -6.51 -9.47
CA LEU A 101 1.05 -5.45 -9.94
C LEU A 101 0.91 -5.44 -11.48
N GLY A 102 1.95 -5.87 -12.19
CA GLY A 102 1.99 -5.88 -13.65
C GLY A 102 1.85 -4.50 -14.29
N SER A 103 1.76 -4.46 -15.61
CA SER A 103 1.66 -3.20 -16.38
C SER A 103 0.40 -2.40 -16.05
N GLU A 104 -0.72 -3.07 -15.82
CA GLU A 104 -2.00 -2.43 -15.52
C GLU A 104 -1.98 -1.74 -14.15
N GLY A 105 -1.56 -2.45 -13.09
CA GLY A 105 -1.43 -1.87 -11.75
C GLY A 105 -0.45 -0.70 -11.74
N MET A 106 0.71 -0.87 -12.38
CA MET A 106 1.71 0.19 -12.48
C MET A 106 1.22 1.40 -13.27
N SER A 107 0.41 1.21 -14.33
CA SER A 107 -0.19 2.32 -15.08
C SER A 107 -1.17 3.13 -14.25
N VAL A 108 -1.96 2.48 -13.39
CA VAL A 108 -2.86 3.17 -12.46
C VAL A 108 -2.07 4.01 -11.46
N ILE A 109 -1.04 3.43 -10.85
CA ILE A 109 -0.21 4.12 -9.85
C ILE A 109 0.50 5.32 -10.47
N LEU A 110 1.17 5.11 -11.60
CA LEU A 110 1.87 6.18 -12.32
C LEU A 110 0.90 7.28 -12.76
N SER A 111 -0.28 6.92 -13.25
CA SER A 111 -1.28 7.93 -13.62
C SER A 111 -1.75 8.76 -12.42
N ALA A 112 -1.86 8.13 -11.25
CA ALA A 112 -2.25 8.82 -10.02
C ALA A 112 -1.16 9.77 -9.52
N VAL A 113 0.10 9.35 -9.49
CA VAL A 113 1.20 10.20 -8.97
C VAL A 113 1.69 11.25 -9.97
N THR A 114 1.35 11.13 -11.26
CA THR A 114 1.69 12.11 -12.30
C THR A 114 0.55 13.05 -12.69
N GLN A 115 -0.69 12.73 -12.29
CA GLN A 115 -1.91 13.34 -12.82
C GLN A 115 -2.02 13.34 -14.36
N GLN A 116 -1.35 12.40 -15.02
CA GLN A 116 -1.39 12.21 -16.47
C GLN A 116 -1.85 10.79 -16.79
N GLN A 117 -2.54 10.57 -17.91
CA GLN A 117 -2.79 9.20 -18.36
C GLN A 117 -1.47 8.60 -18.89
N VAL A 118 -0.85 7.71 -18.11
CA VAL A 118 0.42 7.07 -18.47
C VAL A 118 0.12 5.69 -19.06
N ARG A 119 0.42 5.47 -20.35
CA ARG A 119 0.48 4.12 -20.93
C ARG A 119 1.83 3.49 -20.58
N VAL A 120 1.82 2.47 -19.71
CA VAL A 120 3.02 1.69 -19.40
C VAL A 120 3.20 0.62 -20.47
N ILE A 121 4.27 0.71 -21.25
CA ILE A 121 4.71 -0.35 -22.16
C ILE A 121 5.81 -1.13 -21.42
N LEU A 122 5.46 -2.27 -20.82
CA LEU A 122 6.47 -3.20 -20.30
C LEU A 122 6.96 -4.05 -21.48
N SER A 123 8.22 -3.85 -21.88
CA SER A 123 8.94 -4.65 -22.88
C SER A 123 9.70 -5.81 -22.25
#